data_AF-A0A925VES7-F1
#
_entry.id   AF-A0A925VES7-F1
#
_cell.length_a   1.000
_cell.length_b   1.000
_cell.length_c   1.000
_cell.angle_alpha   90.00
_cell.angle_beta   90.00
_cell.angle_gamma   90.00
#
_symmetry.space_group_name_H-M   'P 1'
#
loop_
_entity.id
_entity.type
_entity.pdbx_description
1 polymer ?
#
loop_
_entity_poly.entity_id
_entity_poly.type
_entity_poly.pdbx_seq_one_letter_code
_entity_poly.pdbx_strand_id
1 'polypeptide(L)'
;MLAAAVAIAAALVLWLAGPSSGSEDVLPGYAISTLRGGASAVRSDRTNVDRTLVLADDAQEIDVVVAPAQAVTGPVAVTLIAEASGRAAQLVAVDAAEISPSGSVRLRGPLSRFIALEPGTWQLWIVVTRADERPKSADAARDDATQRRVGFRVELAAKKS
;
A
#
# COMPACT_ATOMS: atom_id res chain seq x y z
N MET A 1 -46.95 -20.78 37.12
CA MET A 1 -46.70 -19.45 36.53
C MET A 1 -45.26 -19.07 36.85
N LEU A 2 -44.35 -19.24 35.89
CA LEU A 2 -42.96 -18.77 35.97
C LEU A 2 -42.89 -17.42 35.26
N ALA A 3 -42.55 -16.37 35.99
CA ALA A 3 -42.14 -15.09 35.40
C ALA A 3 -41.23 -14.38 36.40
N ALA A 4 -39.93 -14.41 36.12
CA ALA A 4 -38.97 -13.46 36.70
C ALA A 4 -37.97 -13.12 35.60
N ALA A 5 -38.23 -11.99 34.95
CA ALA A 5 -37.31 -11.29 34.08
C ALA A 5 -36.14 -10.75 34.92
N VAL A 6 -34.90 -10.93 34.44
CA VAL A 6 -33.74 -10.22 34.98
C VAL A 6 -33.02 -9.51 33.85
N ALA A 7 -32.76 -8.24 34.12
CA ALA A 7 -32.36 -7.17 33.22
C ALA A 7 -30.91 -7.28 32.72
N ILE A 8 -30.75 -6.87 31.45
CA ILE A 8 -29.74 -5.97 30.91
C ILE A 8 -28.39 -5.93 31.67
N ALA A 9 -27.39 -6.63 31.13
CA ALA A 9 -25.99 -6.38 31.42
C ALA A 9 -25.36 -5.65 30.22
N ALA A 10 -25.53 -4.33 30.18
CA ALA A 10 -24.78 -3.44 29.32
C ALA A 10 -23.83 -2.63 30.21
N ALA A 11 -22.52 -2.72 29.90
CA ALA A 11 -21.40 -1.85 30.31
C ALA A 11 -20.22 -2.65 30.87
N LEU A 12 -19.33 -3.14 29.99
CA LEU A 12 -17.93 -3.48 30.33
C LEU A 12 -17.11 -3.85 29.08
N VAL A 13 -16.97 -2.94 28.10
CA VAL A 13 -15.97 -3.06 27.01
C VAL A 13 -15.28 -1.72 26.70
N LEU A 14 -15.25 -0.78 27.66
CA LEU A 14 -14.69 0.57 27.45
C LEU A 14 -13.35 0.81 28.17
N TRP A 15 -12.62 -0.26 28.53
CA TRP A 15 -11.40 -0.14 29.33
C TRP A 15 -10.28 -1.08 28.87
N LEU A 16 -9.98 -1.06 27.56
CA LEU A 16 -8.70 -1.54 27.03
C LEU A 16 -8.00 -0.51 26.13
N ALA A 17 -8.44 0.75 26.19
CA ALA A 17 -7.69 1.89 25.65
C ALA A 17 -6.83 2.48 26.78
N GLY A 18 -5.80 1.74 27.19
CA GLY A 18 -4.69 2.37 27.92
C GLY A 18 -3.94 3.29 26.96
N PRO A 19 -3.47 4.48 27.39
CA PRO A 19 -2.60 5.30 26.58
C PRO A 19 -1.26 4.57 26.43
N SER A 20 -1.04 3.96 25.27
CA SER A 20 0.22 3.37 24.85
C SER A 20 1.26 4.47 24.65
N SER A 21 1.72 5.06 25.76
CA SER A 21 2.81 6.02 25.77
C SER A 21 4.11 5.26 25.49
N GLY A 22 4.59 5.26 24.25
CA GLY A 22 5.94 4.76 23.96
C GLY A 22 6.32 4.40 22.52
N SER A 23 5.36 4.24 21.59
CA SER A 23 5.68 3.70 20.24
C SER A 23 4.86 4.29 19.09
N GLU A 24 4.06 5.33 19.34
CA GLU A 24 2.98 5.78 18.44
C GLU A 24 3.44 6.35 17.10
N ASP A 25 4.72 6.65 16.92
CA ASP A 25 5.20 7.30 15.70
C ASP A 25 5.64 6.30 14.60
N VAL A 26 6.06 5.11 14.99
CA VAL A 26 6.57 4.11 14.04
C VAL A 26 5.42 3.43 13.32
N LEU A 27 5.40 3.52 11.98
CA LEU A 27 4.39 2.84 11.18
C LEU A 27 4.46 1.31 11.35
N PRO A 28 3.32 0.59 11.41
CA PRO A 28 3.30 -0.87 11.45
C PRO A 28 3.78 -1.46 10.12
N GLY A 29 4.07 -2.76 10.09
CA GLY A 29 4.38 -3.45 8.83
C GLY A 29 3.21 -3.36 7.85
N TYR A 30 3.50 -3.12 6.56
CA TYR A 30 2.49 -3.12 5.49
C TYR A 30 2.67 -4.35 4.60
N ALA A 31 1.55 -4.88 4.08
CA ALA A 31 1.55 -5.97 3.12
C ALA A 31 0.57 -5.70 1.97
N ILE A 32 0.89 -6.20 0.77
CA ILE A 32 -0.04 -6.23 -0.35
C ILE A 32 -1.19 -7.18 0.00
N SER A 33 -2.41 -6.65 0.05
CA SER A 33 -3.64 -7.43 0.23
C SER A 33 -4.37 -7.65 -1.09
N THR A 34 -4.15 -6.78 -2.09
CA THR A 34 -4.67 -6.94 -3.45
C THR A 34 -3.64 -6.41 -4.44
N LEU A 35 -3.38 -7.19 -5.48
CA LEU A 35 -2.56 -6.80 -6.62
C LEU A 35 -3.26 -7.32 -7.87
N ARG A 36 -3.84 -6.41 -8.65
CA ARG A 36 -4.54 -6.74 -9.90
C ARG A 36 -4.14 -5.74 -10.98
N GLY A 37 -4.05 -6.25 -12.20
CA GLY A 37 -3.76 -5.45 -13.39
C GLY A 37 -3.39 -6.35 -14.57
N GLY A 38 -3.68 -5.87 -15.78
CA GLY A 38 -3.30 -6.53 -17.03
C GLY A 38 -3.92 -7.92 -17.25
N ALA A 39 -3.32 -8.66 -18.19
CA ALA A 39 -3.81 -9.98 -18.63
C ALA A 39 -3.54 -11.11 -17.62
N SER A 40 -2.64 -10.87 -16.66
CA SER A 40 -2.21 -11.86 -15.67
C SER A 40 -2.83 -11.63 -14.29
N ALA A 41 -4.11 -11.28 -14.22
CA ALA A 41 -4.91 -11.44 -13.00
C ALA A 41 -5.12 -12.94 -12.70
N VAL A 42 -4.04 -13.70 -12.59
CA VAL A 42 -4.01 -15.13 -12.30
C VAL A 42 -4.34 -15.29 -10.83
N ARG A 43 -5.40 -16.07 -10.59
CA ARG A 43 -5.91 -16.51 -9.29
C ARG A 43 -4.76 -17.05 -8.41
N SER A 44 -4.20 -16.22 -7.53
CA SER A 44 -3.19 -16.68 -6.57
C SER A 44 -3.85 -17.44 -5.42
N ASP A 45 -3.41 -18.68 -5.23
CA ASP A 45 -3.58 -19.42 -3.99
C ASP A 45 -2.79 -18.71 -2.86
N ARG A 46 -3.27 -18.83 -1.63
CA ARG A 46 -3.02 -17.91 -0.49
C ARG A 46 -1.57 -17.88 0.04
N THR A 47 -0.63 -18.56 -0.61
CA THR A 47 0.65 -18.94 0.01
C THR A 47 1.89 -18.48 -0.75
N ASN A 48 1.79 -18.05 -2.02
CA ASN A 48 2.88 -17.37 -2.73
C ASN A 48 2.30 -16.53 -3.87
N VAL A 49 2.06 -15.24 -3.61
CA VAL A 49 1.57 -14.32 -4.64
C VAL A 49 2.77 -13.94 -5.48
N ASP A 50 2.86 -14.44 -6.72
CA ASP A 50 3.75 -13.86 -7.72
C ASP A 50 3.44 -12.37 -7.79
N ARG A 51 4.32 -11.54 -7.22
CA ARG A 51 4.12 -10.09 -7.12
C ARG A 51 4.50 -9.41 -8.42
N THR A 52 3.99 -9.91 -9.54
CA THR A 52 4.32 -9.41 -10.88
C THR A 52 3.05 -9.03 -11.62
N LEU A 53 2.97 -7.76 -12.04
CA LEU A 53 1.94 -7.28 -12.97
C LEU A 53 2.51 -7.29 -14.38
N VAL A 54 1.83 -7.96 -15.30
CA VAL A 54 2.17 -7.94 -16.72
C VAL A 54 1.17 -7.06 -17.44
N LEU A 55 1.64 -5.91 -17.92
CA LEU A 55 0.83 -4.89 -18.56
C LEU A 55 1.23 -4.74 -20.03
N ALA A 56 0.25 -4.60 -20.92
CA ALA A 56 0.45 -4.34 -22.34
C ALA A 56 0.98 -2.92 -22.59
N ASP A 57 0.58 -1.96 -21.75
CA ASP A 57 1.04 -0.57 -21.71
C ASP A 57 0.69 0.06 -20.35
N ASP A 58 1.10 1.31 -20.13
CA ASP A 58 0.89 2.05 -18.89
C ASP A 58 -0.50 2.71 -18.79
N ALA A 59 -1.33 2.60 -19.83
CA ALA A 59 -2.73 2.99 -19.79
C ALA A 59 -3.62 1.89 -19.20
N GLN A 60 -3.08 0.70 -18.97
CA GLN A 60 -3.83 -0.37 -18.32
C GLN A 60 -4.12 -0.08 -16.84
N GLU A 61 -5.35 -0.40 -16.46
CA GLU A 61 -5.84 -0.29 -15.10
C GLU A 61 -5.10 -1.23 -14.14
N ILE A 62 -4.71 -0.68 -13.00
CA ILE A 62 -4.20 -1.40 -11.84
C ILE A 62 -5.14 -1.19 -10.65
N ASP A 63 -5.19 -2.18 -9.77
CA ASP A 63 -5.81 -2.09 -8.46
C ASP A 63 -4.86 -2.73 -7.44
N VAL A 64 -4.13 -1.88 -6.73
CA VAL A 64 -3.15 -2.27 -5.71
C VAL A 64 -3.64 -1.79 -4.36
N VAL A 65 -3.79 -2.70 -3.42
CA VAL A 65 -4.14 -2.39 -2.03
C VAL A 65 -3.01 -2.87 -1.14
N VAL A 66 -2.48 -1.96 -0.33
CA VAL A 66 -1.58 -2.27 0.78
C VAL A 66 -2.26 -1.97 2.09
N ALA A 67 -2.21 -2.91 3.02
CA ALA A 67 -2.84 -2.81 4.32
C ALA A 67 -1.79 -2.90 5.43
N PRO A 68 -1.91 -2.09 6.49
CA PRO A 68 -1.06 -2.21 7.64
C PRO A 68 -1.44 -3.43 8.48
N ALA A 69 -0.48 -4.00 9.20
CA ALA A 69 -0.69 -5.12 10.13
C ALA A 69 -1.54 -4.71 11.34
N GLN A 70 -1.59 -3.41 11.66
CA GLN A 70 -2.40 -2.80 12.72
C GLN A 70 -2.95 -1.47 12.20
N ALA A 71 -4.12 -1.04 12.68
CA ALA A 71 -4.67 0.25 12.26
C ALA A 71 -3.70 1.41 12.57
N VAL A 72 -3.54 2.32 11.63
CA VAL A 72 -2.67 3.50 11.80
C VAL A 72 -3.48 4.68 12.28
N THR A 73 -3.03 5.31 13.35
CA THR A 73 -3.58 6.58 13.83
C THR A 73 -2.88 7.75 13.13
N GLY A 74 -3.65 8.70 12.61
CA GLY A 74 -3.14 9.92 11.97
C GLY A 74 -2.97 9.82 10.45
N PRO A 75 -2.67 10.93 9.78
CA PRO A 75 -2.54 10.97 8.33
C PRO A 75 -1.25 10.28 7.85
N VAL A 76 -1.35 9.59 6.72
CA VAL A 76 -0.21 8.98 6.03
C VAL A 76 -0.08 9.56 4.63
N ALA A 77 1.14 9.53 4.09
CA ALA A 77 1.45 9.89 2.72
C ALA A 77 2.03 8.70 1.95
N VAL A 78 1.84 8.74 0.63
CA VAL A 78 2.26 7.66 -0.28
C VAL A 78 3.23 8.22 -1.31
N THR A 79 4.35 7.53 -1.49
CA THR A 79 5.32 7.79 -2.54
C THR A 79 5.57 6.50 -3.32
N LEU A 80 5.64 6.59 -4.64
CA LEU A 80 6.07 5.50 -5.50
C LEU A 80 7.55 5.68 -5.85
N ILE A 81 8.28 4.58 -5.82
CA ILE A 81 9.63 4.49 -6.36
C ILE A 81 9.64 3.44 -7.46
N ALA A 82 10.16 3.79 -8.63
CA ALA A 82 10.37 2.86 -9.73
C ALA A 82 11.86 2.68 -10.03
N GLU A 83 12.30 1.44 -10.07
CA GLU A 83 13.68 1.06 -10.34
C GLU A 83 13.72 0.09 -11.52
N ALA A 84 14.63 0.32 -12.45
CA ALA A 84 14.93 -0.61 -13.54
C ALA A 84 16.45 -0.70 -13.72
N SER A 85 16.92 -1.87 -14.15
CA SER A 85 18.36 -2.08 -14.34
C SER A 85 18.91 -1.08 -15.37
N GLY A 86 19.99 -0.39 -15.00
CA GLY A 86 20.63 0.61 -15.85
C GLY A 86 19.87 1.93 -16.01
N ARG A 87 18.77 2.15 -15.27
CA ARG A 87 18.01 3.41 -15.27
C ARG A 87 18.07 4.07 -13.89
N ALA A 88 18.03 5.40 -13.87
CA ALA A 88 17.90 6.15 -12.62
C ALA A 88 16.54 5.84 -11.95
N ALA A 89 16.54 5.73 -10.63
CA ALA A 89 15.30 5.52 -9.88
C ALA A 89 14.38 6.74 -10.02
N GLN A 90 13.12 6.49 -10.33
CA GLN A 90 12.10 7.54 -10.32
C GLN A 90 11.42 7.56 -8.96
N LEU A 91 11.11 8.76 -8.45
CA LEU A 91 10.37 8.97 -7.22
C LEU A 91 9.19 9.92 -7.50
N VAL A 92 7.98 9.50 -7.16
CA VAL A 92 6.76 10.26 -7.42
C VAL A 92 5.86 10.25 -6.19
N ALA A 93 5.50 11.44 -5.72
CA ALA A 93 4.47 11.62 -4.71
C ALA A 93 3.10 11.24 -5.27
N VAL A 94 2.34 10.42 -4.54
CA VAL A 94 1.02 9.93 -5.01
C VAL A 94 -0.11 10.53 -4.19
N ASP A 95 -0.61 11.67 -4.65
CA ASP A 95 -1.74 12.35 -4.00
C ASP A 95 -3.10 11.78 -4.41
N ALA A 96 -3.15 11.01 -5.50
CA ALA A 96 -4.36 10.36 -6.02
C ALA A 96 -4.68 9.01 -5.34
N ALA A 97 -3.92 8.61 -4.32
CA ALA A 97 -4.16 7.37 -3.58
C ALA A 97 -5.42 7.50 -2.71
N GLU A 98 -6.24 6.46 -2.67
CA GLU A 98 -7.33 6.35 -1.70
C GLU A 98 -6.75 5.82 -0.38
N ILE A 99 -6.90 6.58 0.70
CA ILE A 99 -6.41 6.20 2.03
C ILE A 99 -7.59 5.98 2.96
N SER A 100 -7.70 4.79 3.54
CA SER A 100 -8.78 4.47 4.49
C SER A 100 -8.50 5.07 5.88
N PRO A 101 -9.53 5.21 6.73
CA PRO A 101 -9.33 5.60 8.13
C PRO A 101 -8.43 4.66 8.95
N SER A 102 -8.26 3.41 8.51
CA SER A 102 -7.36 2.44 9.14
C SER A 102 -5.91 2.53 8.65
N GLY A 103 -5.62 3.43 7.70
CA GLY A 103 -4.31 3.59 7.08
C GLY A 103 -4.03 2.65 5.92
N SER A 104 -5.02 1.94 5.40
CA SER A 104 -4.86 1.15 4.17
C SER A 104 -4.79 2.09 2.97
N VAL A 105 -3.92 1.76 2.01
CA VAL A 105 -3.70 2.56 0.80
C VAL A 105 -4.15 1.76 -0.41
N ARG A 106 -4.94 2.39 -1.27
CA ARG A 106 -5.37 1.83 -2.55
C ARG A 106 -4.97 2.74 -3.70
N LEU A 107 -4.31 2.15 -4.69
CA LEU A 107 -3.99 2.76 -5.98
C LEU A 107 -4.89 2.11 -7.03
N ARG A 108 -5.84 2.87 -7.56
CA ARG A 108 -6.77 2.41 -8.58
C ARG A 108 -6.85 3.37 -9.76
N GLY A 109 -6.59 2.85 -10.95
CA GLY A 109 -6.54 3.65 -12.19
C GLY A 109 -5.47 3.13 -13.16
N PRO A 110 -5.26 3.82 -14.28
CA PRO A 110 -4.18 3.49 -15.19
C PRO A 110 -2.82 3.73 -14.50
N LEU A 111 -1.82 2.87 -14.75
CA LEU A 111 -0.50 3.00 -14.13
C LEU A 111 0.12 4.39 -14.35
N SER A 112 -0.02 4.92 -15.57
CA SER A 112 0.42 6.25 -16.01
C SER A 112 -0.15 7.41 -15.18
N ARG A 113 -1.28 7.22 -14.50
CA ARG A 113 -1.83 8.23 -13.56
C ARG A 113 -0.93 8.42 -12.33
N PHE A 114 -0.23 7.37 -11.94
CA PHE A 114 0.60 7.36 -10.73
C PHE A 114 2.08 7.53 -11.06
N ILE A 115 2.54 6.92 -12.15
CA ILE A 115 3.93 6.99 -12.60
C ILE A 115 4.03 6.64 -14.08
N ALA A 116 4.74 7.46 -14.86
CA ALA A 116 5.00 7.21 -16.27
C ALA A 116 6.27 6.36 -16.42
N LEU A 117 6.13 5.15 -16.95
CA LEU A 117 7.23 4.20 -17.13
C LEU A 117 7.44 3.89 -18.61
N GLU A 118 8.70 3.81 -19.01
CA GLU A 118 9.03 3.26 -20.31
C GLU A 118 8.77 1.74 -20.34
N PRO A 119 8.57 1.14 -21.53
CA PRO A 119 8.56 -0.31 -21.67
C PRO A 119 9.78 -0.98 -21.02
N GLY A 120 9.55 -2.19 -20.48
CA GLY A 120 10.55 -3.01 -19.80
C GLY A 120 10.11 -3.52 -18.43
N THR A 121 11.07 -4.08 -17.69
CA THR A 121 10.85 -4.61 -16.34
C THR A 121 11.23 -3.57 -15.29
N TRP A 122 10.30 -3.32 -14.38
CA TRP A 122 10.44 -2.38 -13.28
C TRP A 122 10.16 -3.05 -11.94
N GLN A 123 10.96 -2.71 -10.94
CA GLN A 123 10.63 -2.93 -9.55
C GLN A 123 9.94 -1.67 -9.02
N LEU A 124 8.68 -1.80 -8.60
CA LEU A 124 7.94 -0.74 -7.95
C LEU A 124 7.95 -0.93 -6.44
N TRP A 125 8.05 0.17 -5.71
CA TRP A 125 7.90 0.24 -4.26
C TRP A 125 6.84 1.26 -3.91
N ILE A 126 5.81 0.83 -3.17
CA ILE A 126 4.90 1.74 -2.47
C ILE A 126 5.55 2.03 -1.13
N VAL A 127 5.89 3.31 -0.92
CA VAL A 127 6.44 3.82 0.34
C VAL A 127 5.33 4.55 1.07
N VAL A 128 5.01 4.07 2.27
CA VAL A 128 4.07 4.71 3.19
C VAL A 128 4.87 5.40 4.29
N THR A 129 4.55 6.66 4.51
CA THR A 129 5.22 7.57 5.46
C THR A 129 4.19 8.38 6.24
N ARG A 130 4.60 9.06 7.32
CA ARG A 130 3.79 10.15 7.87
C ARG A 130 3.66 11.27 6.85
N ALA A 131 2.58 12.05 6.94
CA ALA A 131 2.25 13.04 5.93
C ALA A 131 3.35 14.11 5.70
N ASP A 132 4.08 14.45 6.75
CA ASP A 132 5.18 15.42 6.80
C ASP A 132 6.58 14.80 6.59
N GLU A 133 6.67 13.48 6.46
CA GLU A 133 7.93 12.72 6.37
C GLU A 133 8.15 12.10 4.98
N ARG A 134 7.63 12.72 3.92
CA ARG A 134 7.82 12.19 2.56
C ARG A 134 9.32 12.09 2.23
N PRO A 135 9.77 10.97 1.65
CA PRO A 135 11.17 10.83 1.26
C PRO A 135 11.51 11.82 0.14
N LYS A 136 12.69 12.45 0.27
CA LYS A 136 13.20 13.42 -0.71
C LYS A 136 13.93 12.77 -1.89
N SER A 137 14.32 11.51 -1.76
CA SER A 137 15.00 10.73 -2.78
C SER A 137 14.71 9.23 -2.61
N ALA A 138 14.96 8.45 -3.66
CA ALA A 138 14.82 7.00 -3.59
C ALA A 138 15.78 6.40 -2.55
N ASP A 139 17.01 6.92 -2.44
CA ASP A 139 18.00 6.47 -1.46
C ASP A 139 17.53 6.74 -0.02
N ALA A 140 17.01 7.94 0.25
CA ALA A 140 16.46 8.28 1.56
C ALA A 140 15.32 7.35 1.98
N ALA A 141 14.48 6.93 1.03
CA ALA A 141 13.44 5.94 1.32
C ALA A 141 13.99 4.54 1.62
N ARG A 142 15.17 4.16 1.10
CA ARG A 142 15.74 2.83 1.33
C ARG A 142 16.32 2.69 2.73
N ASP A 143 16.93 3.76 3.23
CA ASP A 143 17.72 3.73 4.46
C ASP A 143 16.90 4.11 5.71
N ASP A 144 15.68 4.60 5.53
CA ASP A 144 14.84 5.09 6.63
C ASP A 144 13.94 4.00 7.23
N ALA A 145 14.22 3.67 8.50
CA ALA A 145 13.49 2.64 9.26
C ALA A 145 12.09 3.08 9.73
N THR A 146 11.76 4.37 9.70
CA THR A 146 10.43 4.90 10.07
C THR A 146 9.39 4.62 8.97
N GLN A 147 9.87 4.45 7.73
CA GLN A 147 9.04 4.27 6.56
C GLN A 147 8.69 2.80 6.33
N ARG A 148 7.62 2.57 5.55
CA ARG A 148 7.18 1.22 5.20
C ARG A 148 7.10 1.03 3.71
N ARG A 149 7.83 0.04 3.22
CA ARG A 149 8.00 -0.22 1.80
C ARG A 149 7.40 -1.56 1.44
N VAL A 150 6.56 -1.57 0.42
CA VAL A 150 6.01 -2.79 -0.14
C VAL A 150 6.28 -2.83 -1.63
N GLY A 151 7.00 -3.88 -2.06
CA GLY A 151 7.47 -4.02 -3.43
C GLY A 151 6.68 -5.04 -4.25
N PHE A 152 6.55 -4.75 -5.54
CA PHE A 152 6.08 -5.65 -6.59
C PHE A 152 6.75 -5.30 -7.92
N ARG A 153 6.80 -6.26 -8.83
CA ARG A 153 7.35 -6.12 -10.17
C ARG A 153 6.26 -5.71 -11.16
N VAL A 154 6.62 -4.89 -12.13
CA VAL A 154 5.81 -4.57 -13.29
C VAL A 154 6.61 -4.89 -14.55
N GLU A 155 5.99 -5.62 -15.46
CA GLU A 155 6.49 -5.86 -16.80
C GLU A 155 5.60 -5.09 -17.77
N LEU A 156 6.17 -4.09 -18.43
CA LEU A 156 5.47 -3.22 -19.36
C LEU A 156 5.89 -3.56 -20.79
N ALA A 157 4.95 -4.05 -21.60
CA ALA A 157 5.22 -4.30 -23.00
C ALA A 157 5.37 -2.99 -23.79
N ALA A 158 6.01 -3.07 -24.96
CA ALA A 158 6.03 -1.95 -25.89
C ALA A 158 4.61 -1.70 -26.41
N LYS A 159 4.20 -0.43 -26.40
CA LYS A 159 2.91 0.00 -26.96
C LYS A 159 2.83 -0.47 -28.41
N LYS A 160 1.86 -1.34 -28.72
CA LYS A 160 1.56 -1.67 -30.11
C LYS A 160 0.91 -0.43 -30.75
N SER A 161 1.63 0.19 -31.66
CA SER A 161 1.16 1.27 -32.54
C SER A 161 0.08 0.78 -33.48
#